data_AF-A0A7X6UPJ9-F1
#
_entry.id   AF-A0A7X6UPJ9-F1
#
_cell.length_a   1.000
_cell.length_b   1.000
_cell.length_c   1.000
_cell.angle_alpha   90.00
_cell.angle_beta   90.00
_cell.angle_gamma   90.00
#
_symmetry.space_group_name_H-M   'P 1'
#
loop_
_entity.id
_entity.type
_entity.pdbx_description
1 polymer ?
#
loop_
_entity_poly.entity_id
_entity_poly.type
_entity_poly.pdbx_seq_one_letter_code
_entity_poly.pdbx_strand_id
1 'polypeptide(L)' 'MSIQAGFAEIDITPPLGTAKIGWLTEIIIDKIHDPVFARAAVFVNGGQKIGFIQLDLLSIRWSQVDRIRKLIEEKFG' A
#
# COMPACT_ATOMS: atom_id res chain seq x y z
N MET A 1 -3.18 3.76 -29.95
CA MET A 1 -2.09 3.50 -28.98
C MET A 1 -2.68 2.69 -27.83
N SER A 2 -2.07 1.56 -27.48
CA SER A 2 -2.51 0.70 -26.38
C SER A 2 -1.84 1.14 -25.08
N ILE A 3 -2.59 1.14 -23.97
CA ILE A 3 -2.04 1.32 -22.62
C ILE A 3 -1.48 -0.03 -22.16
N GLN A 4 -0.25 -0.05 -21.65
CA GLN A 4 0.29 -1.21 -20.92
C GLN A 4 -0.05 -1.05 -19.44
N ALA A 5 -0.48 -2.14 -18.80
CA ALA A 5 -0.82 -2.15 -17.38
C ALA A 5 -0.13 -3.32 -16.68
N GLY A 6 0.42 -3.05 -15.49
CA GLY A 6 0.98 -4.04 -14.58
C GLY A 6 0.33 -3.94 -13.21
N PHE A 7 0.05 -5.09 -12.60
CA PHE A 7 -0.58 -5.19 -11.29
C PHE A 7 0.23 -6.09 -10.38
N ALA A 8 0.32 -5.73 -9.10
CA ALA A 8 0.97 -6.54 -8.08
C ALA A 8 0.23 -6.39 -6.74
N GLU A 9 0.33 -7.43 -5.92
CA GLU A 9 -0.27 -7.53 -4.60
C GLU A 9 0.75 -8.12 -3.63
N ILE A 10 0.76 -7.62 -2.39
CA ILE A 10 1.54 -8.19 -1.29
C ILE A 10 0.73 -8.14 0.00
N ASP A 11 0.77 -9.24 0.76
CA ASP A 11 0.17 -9.34 2.08
C ASP A 11 0.94 -8.44 3.07
N ILE A 12 0.20 -7.56 3.76
CA ILE A 12 0.71 -6.64 4.78
C ILE A 12 0.04 -6.87 6.14
N THR A 13 -0.54 -8.06 6.36
CA THR A 13 -1.27 -8.40 7.58
C THR A 13 -0.34 -8.29 8.79
N PRO A 14 -0.68 -7.45 9.77
CA PRO A 14 0.12 -7.31 10.97
C PRO A 14 0.05 -8.60 11.80
N PRO A 15 1.11 -8.95 12.54
CA PRO A 15 1.07 -10.09 13.44
C PRO A 15 0.06 -9.89 14.58
N LEU A 16 -0.39 -10.99 15.17
CA LEU A 16 -1.14 -10.96 16.43
C LEU A 16 -0.35 -10.20 17.51
N GLY A 17 -1.05 -9.52 18.40
CA GLY A 17 -0.46 -8.62 19.40
C GLY A 17 -0.25 -7.19 18.90
N THR A 18 -0.49 -6.89 17.62
CA THR A 18 -0.41 -5.52 17.10
C THR A 18 -1.60 -4.68 17.58
N ALA A 19 -1.35 -3.43 17.97
CA ALA A 19 -2.39 -2.48 18.33
C ALA A 19 -3.18 -2.02 17.09
N LYS A 20 -4.51 -2.06 17.16
CA LYS A 20 -5.41 -1.70 16.07
C LYS A 20 -5.82 -0.23 16.16
N ILE A 21 -5.65 0.48 15.05
CA ILE A 21 -6.01 1.90 14.93
C ILE A 21 -7.48 2.07 14.52
N GLY A 22 -8.15 3.14 14.96
CA GLY A 22 -9.50 3.50 14.51
C GLY A 22 -10.59 3.52 15.56
N TRP A 23 -10.26 3.20 16.81
CA TRP A 23 -11.19 3.18 17.95
C TRP A 23 -10.73 4.14 19.05
N LEU A 24 -11.67 4.62 19.87
CA LEU A 24 -11.40 5.41 21.09
C LEU A 24 -11.07 4.53 22.30
N THR A 25 -10.67 3.29 22.04
CA THR A 25 -10.27 2.30 23.03
C THR A 25 -9.14 1.48 22.44
N GLU A 26 -8.30 0.91 23.31
CA GLU A 26 -7.20 0.05 22.87
C GLU A 26 -7.77 -1.31 22.45
N ILE A 27 -7.42 -1.72 21.23
CA ILE A 27 -7.75 -3.05 20.70
C ILE A 27 -6.45 -3.68 20.25
N ILE A 28 -6.16 -4.86 20.80
CA ILE A 28 -5.01 -5.68 20.40
C ILE A 28 -5.52 -6.81 19.51
N ILE A 29 -4.86 -7.01 18.36
CA ILE A 29 -5.25 -8.06 17.41
C ILE A 29 -4.97 -9.42 18.04
N ASP A 30 -6.02 -10.19 18.32
CA ASP A 30 -5.96 -11.56 18.86
C ASP A 30 -6.38 -12.62 17.82
N LYS A 31 -7.03 -12.19 16.74
CA LYS A 31 -7.44 -13.03 15.60
C LYS A 31 -7.38 -12.26 14.29
N ILE A 32 -6.97 -12.95 13.23
CA ILE A 32 -7.05 -12.49 11.84
C ILE A 32 -8.27 -13.17 11.20
N HIS A 33 -9.20 -12.38 10.66
CA HIS A 33 -10.34 -12.90 9.90
C HIS A 33 -9.94 -13.12 8.44
N ASP A 34 -9.51 -12.04 7.77
CA ASP A 34 -8.97 -12.05 6.42
C ASP A 34 -7.63 -11.30 6.39
N PRO A 35 -6.72 -11.67 5.49
CA PRO A 35 -5.50 -10.90 5.25
C PRO A 35 -5.82 -9.52 4.66
N VAL A 36 -4.91 -8.57 4.88
CA VAL A 36 -4.95 -7.21 4.33
C VAL A 36 -3.74 -6.99 3.42
N PHE A 37 -3.93 -6.25 2.34
CA PHE A 37 -2.92 -6.15 1.27
C PHE A 37 -2.52 -4.72 0.93
N ALA A 38 -1.32 -4.60 0.38
CA ALA A 38 -0.93 -3.49 -0.46
C ALA A 38 -1.02 -3.93 -1.93
N ARG A 39 -1.69 -3.12 -2.76
CA ARG A 39 -1.88 -3.39 -4.19
C ARG A 39 -1.32 -2.24 -5.00
N ALA A 40 -0.59 -2.56 -6.05
CA ALA A 40 -0.04 -1.59 -6.98
C ALA A 40 -0.62 -1.80 -8.38
N ALA A 41 -0.94 -0.69 -9.04
CA ALA A 41 -1.31 -0.66 -10.45
C ALA A 41 -0.47 0.40 -11.16
N VAL A 42 0.24 0.01 -12.22
CA VAL A 42 1.08 0.91 -13.01
C VAL A 42 0.61 0.89 -14.46
N PHE A 43 0.40 2.07 -15.03
CA PHE A 43 -0.02 2.24 -16.41
C PHE A 43 1.05 3.02 -17.19
N VAL A 44 1.33 2.56 -18.41
CA VAL A 44 2.30 3.17 -19.30
C VAL A 44 1.65 3.48 -20.65
N ASN A 45 1.80 4.71 -21.12
CA ASN A 45 1.34 5.15 -22.43
C ASN A 45 2.25 6.26 -22.97
N GLY A 46 2.74 6.12 -24.19
CA GLY A 46 3.53 7.17 -24.86
C GLY A 46 4.76 7.65 -24.07
N GLY A 47 5.42 6.76 -23.33
CA GLY A 47 6.58 7.09 -22.47
C GLY A 47 6.23 7.67 -21.10
N GLN A 48 4.96 7.99 -20.84
CA GLN A 48 4.49 8.42 -19.52
C GLN A 48 4.12 7.21 -18.66
N LYS A 49 4.45 7.28 -17.37
CA LYS A 49 4.15 6.25 -16.36
C LYS A 49 3.29 6.88 -15.26
N ILE A 50 2.21 6.21 -14.86
CA ILE A 50 1.43 6.56 -13.66
C ILE A 50 1.25 5.32 -12.78
N GLY A 51 1.44 5.49 -11.47
CA GLY A 51 1.33 4.42 -10.48
C GLY A 51 0.31 4.76 -9.41
N PHE A 52 -0.51 3.77 -9.04
CA PHE A 52 -1.42 3.80 -7.90
C PHE A 52 -0.98 2.75 -6.88
N ILE A 53 -1.02 3.11 -5.60
CA ILE A 53 -0.85 2.17 -4.49
C ILE A 53 -2.10 2.27 -3.62
N GLN A 54 -2.80 1.16 -3.49
CA GLN A 54 -3.93 0.98 -2.59
C GLN A 54 -3.45 0.19 -1.37
N LEU A 55 -3.84 0.63 -0.18
CA LEU A 55 -3.50 -0.03 1.08
C LEU A 55 -4.78 -0.33 1.83
N ASP A 56 -4.93 -1.57 2.31
CA ASP A 56 -6.02 -1.99 3.19
C ASP A 56 -5.79 -1.47 4.62
N LEU A 57 -5.66 -0.14 4.76
CA LEU A 57 -5.35 0.57 6.00
C LEU A 57 -6.36 1.69 6.23
N LEU A 58 -6.60 2.03 7.51
CA LEU A 58 -7.42 3.18 7.87
C LEU A 58 -6.81 4.51 7.39
N SER A 59 -5.49 4.66 7.54
CA SER A 59 -4.74 5.82 7.07
C SER A 59 -3.26 5.51 6.94
N ILE A 60 -2.54 6.36 6.21
CA ILE A 60 -1.09 6.38 6.12
C ILE A 60 -0.59 7.80 6.36
N ARG A 61 0.51 7.96 7.08
CA ARG A 61 1.07 9.29 7.36
C ARG A 61 1.72 9.86 6.10
N TRP A 62 1.63 11.19 5.92
CA TRP A 62 2.30 11.91 4.82
C TRP A 62 3.80 11.62 4.74
N SER A 63 4.49 11.54 5.88
CA SER A 63 5.92 11.19 5.93
C SER A 63 6.22 9.79 5.37
N GLN A 64 5.30 8.83 5.54
CA GLN A 64 5.44 7.50 4.95
C GLN A 64 5.17 7.54 3.44
N VAL A 65 4.17 8.29 3.00
CA VAL A 65 3.88 8.48 1.57
C VAL A 65 5.09 9.10 0.85
N ASP A 66 5.68 10.14 1.43
CA ASP A 66 6.86 10.81 0.86
C ASP A 66 8.06 9.86 0.80
N ARG A 67 8.27 9.07 1.85
CA ARG A 67 9.34 8.05 1.86
C ARG A 67 9.11 7.00 0.78
N ILE A 68 7.89 6.50 0.61
CA ILE A 68 7.54 5.51 -0.42
C ILE A 68 7.83 6.09 -1.81
N ARG A 69 7.40 7.32 -2.09
CA ARG A 69 7.66 7.99 -3.37
C ARG A 69 9.16 8.13 -3.66
N LYS A 70 9.94 8.56 -2.67
CA LYS A 70 11.41 8.67 -2.81
C LYS A 70 12.06 7.32 -3.14
N LEU A 71 11.70 6.27 -2.41
CA LEU A 71 12.25 4.92 -2.66
C LEU A 71 11.88 4.37 -4.03
N ILE A 72 10.69 4.68 -4.53
CA ILE A 72 10.27 4.29 -5.89
C ILE A 72 11.10 5.03 -6.93
N GLU A 73 11.28 6.35 -6.78
CA GLU A 73 12.09 7.16 -7.68
C GLU A 73 13.56 6.72 -7.68
N GLU A 74 14.16 6.50 -6.50
CA GLU A 74 15.55 6.06 -6.38
C GLU A 74 15.83 4.71 -7.08
N LYS A 75 14.82 3.83 -7.13
CA LYS A 75 14.97 2.48 -7.67
C LYS A 75 14.53 2.33 -9.13
N PHE A 76 13.56 3.14 -9.57
CA PHE A 76 12.86 2.96 -10.86
C PHE A 76 12.65 4.26 -11.67
N GLY A 77 13.09 5.40 -11.13
CA GLY A 77 13.11 6.71 -11.79
C GLY A 77 14.02 6.72 -12.99
#